data_AF-A0AAJ2U4K9-F1
#
_entry.id   AF-A0AAJ2U4K9-F1
#
_cell.length_a   1.000
_cell.length_b   1.000
_cell.length_c   1.000
_cell.angle_alpha   90.00
_cell.angle_beta   90.00
_cell.angle_gamma   90.00
#
_symmetry.space_group_name_H-M   'P 1'
#
loop_
_entity.id
_entity.type
_entity.pdbx_description
1 polymer ?
#
loop_
_entity_poly.entity_id
_entity_poly.type
_entity_poly.pdbx_seq_one_letter_code
_entity_poly.pdbx_strand_id
1 'polypeptide(L)' 'ADGPSDITLAMAIHTALSARGIDYHDGSWDSWKTADGHWIIELRWEERHADNTAHWRFQQDRSYAVTSPIDETASEL' A
#
# COMPACT_ATOMS: atom_id res chain seq x y z
N ALA A 1 -18.38 5.65 -21.07
CA ALA A 1 -18.46 6.57 -19.92
C ALA A 1 -17.38 6.11 -18.97
N ASP A 2 -16.21 6.74 -19.06
CA ASP A 2 -15.12 6.49 -18.12
C ASP A 2 -15.59 6.95 -16.74
N GLY A 3 -15.99 5.97 -15.93
CA GLY A 3 -16.27 6.17 -14.51
C GLY A 3 -15.00 6.63 -13.79
N PRO A 4 -15.10 7.07 -12.53
CA PRO A 4 -13.92 7.46 -11.76
C PRO A 4 -12.89 6.34 -11.87
N SER A 5 -11.72 6.67 -12.41
CA SER A 5 -10.59 5.76 -12.42
C SER A 5 -10.12 5.64 -10.97
N ASP A 6 -10.77 4.75 -10.21
CA ASP A 6 -10.34 4.33 -8.89
C ASP A 6 -8.96 3.68 -9.06
N ILE A 7 -7.92 4.49 -8.89
CA ILE A 7 -6.56 3.97 -8.78
C ILE A 7 -6.52 3.08 -7.55
N THR A 8 -6.26 1.79 -7.77
CA THR A 8 -6.14 0.84 -6.66
C THR A 8 -4.85 1.11 -5.89
N LEU A 9 -4.80 0.72 -4.61
CA LEU A 9 -3.59 0.81 -3.79
C LEU A 9 -2.38 0.18 -4.51
N ALA A 10 -2.58 -0.99 -5.13
CA ALA A 10 -1.53 -1.68 -5.88
C ALA A 10 -1.01 -0.85 -7.06
N MET A 11 -1.88 -0.17 -7.80
CA MET A 11 -1.48 0.70 -8.91
C MET A 11 -0.73 1.95 -8.45
N ALA A 12 -1.18 2.58 -7.36
CA ALA A 12 -0.50 3.74 -6.78
C ALA A 12 0.92 3.36 -6.35
N ILE A 13 1.06 2.27 -5.58
CA ILE A 13 2.36 1.79 -5.10
C ILE A 13 3.25 1.35 -6.26
N HIS A 14 2.71 0.63 -7.25
CA HIS A 14 3.48 0.25 -8.43
C HIS A 14 4.05 1.48 -9.15
N THR A 15 3.23 2.51 -9.35
CA THR A 15 3.65 3.77 -9.98
C THR A 15 4.77 4.44 -9.18
N ALA A 16 4.62 4.50 -7.86
CA ALA A 16 5.55 5.15 -6.96
C ALA A 16 6.90 4.42 -6.83
N LEU A 17 6.89 3.09 -6.77
CA LEU A 17 8.11 2.28 -6.75
C LEU A 17 8.83 2.30 -8.10
N SER A 18 8.07 2.20 -9.20
CA SER A 18 8.63 2.27 -10.56
C SER A 18 9.33 3.62 -10.82
N ALA A 19 8.78 4.73 -10.31
CA ALA A 19 9.43 6.04 -10.38
C ALA A 19 10.77 6.12 -9.63
N ARG A 20 10.98 5.24 -8.64
CA ARG A 20 12.25 5.09 -7.88
C ARG A 20 13.19 4.04 -8.49
N GLY A 21 12.78 3.37 -9.58
CA GLY A 21 13.53 2.27 -10.18
C GLY A 21 13.51 0.98 -9.36
N ILE A 22 12.53 0.85 -8.47
CA ILE A 22 12.32 -0.33 -7.61
C ILE A 22 11.26 -1.21 -8.28
N ASP A 23 11.53 -2.50 -8.42
CA ASP A 23 10.53 -3.44 -8.93
C ASP A 23 9.49 -3.71 -7.83
N TYR A 24 8.23 -3.39 -8.11
CA TYR A 24 7.09 -3.68 -7.24
C TYR A 24 7.01 -5.16 -6.87
N HIS A 25 7.43 -6.06 -7.77
CA HIS A 25 7.38 -7.50 -7.58
C HIS A 25 8.47 -8.04 -6.65
N ASP A 26 9.53 -7.27 -6.39
CA ASP A 26 10.56 -7.65 -5.41
C ASP A 26 10.10 -7.39 -3.97
N GLY A 27 9.00 -6.64 -3.79
CA GLY A 27 8.41 -6.38 -2.49
C GLY A 27 7.67 -7.59 -1.91
N SER A 28 7.80 -7.80 -0.60
CA SER A 28 7.04 -8.78 0.15
C SER A 28 5.78 -8.15 0.75
N TRP A 29 4.65 -8.83 0.57
CA TRP A 29 3.34 -8.38 1.04
C TRP A 29 2.86 -9.25 2.20
N ASP A 30 2.33 -8.61 3.24
CA ASP A 30 1.62 -9.30 4.30
C ASP A 30 0.33 -8.54 4.66
N SER A 31 -0.64 -9.25 5.23
CA SER A 31 -1.86 -8.62 5.71
C SER A 31 -2.41 -9.35 6.93
N TRP A 32 -2.79 -8.58 7.94
CA TRP A 32 -3.33 -9.14 9.18
C TRP A 32 -4.43 -8.26 9.75
N LYS A 33 -5.29 -8.90 10.56
CA LYS A 33 -6.34 -8.20 11.31
C LYS A 33 -5.82 -7.88 12.71
N THR A 34 -5.91 -6.62 13.12
CA THR A 34 -5.54 -6.18 14.48
C THR A 34 -6.58 -6.65 15.49
N ALA A 35 -6.21 -6.63 16.78
CA ALA A 35 -7.11 -6.94 17.88
C ALA A 35 -8.35 -6.02 17.91
N ASP A 36 -8.21 -4.78 17.43
CA ASP A 36 -9.29 -3.79 17.31
C ASP A 36 -10.20 -4.03 16.09
N GLY A 37 -9.89 -5.04 15.27
CA GLY A 37 -10.72 -5.49 14.15
C GLY A 37 -10.40 -4.81 12.81
N HIS A 38 -9.35 -4.00 12.73
CA HIS A 38 -8.91 -3.35 11.49
C HIS A 38 -7.94 -4.22 10.71
N TRP A 39 -8.00 -4.15 9.38
CA TRP A 39 -7.01 -4.79 8.53
C TRP A 39 -5.82 -3.86 8.32
N ILE A 40 -4.62 -4.42 8.48
CA ILE A 40 -3.36 -3.78 8.08
C ILE A 40 -2.83 -4.52 6.87
N ILE A 41 -2.36 -3.76 5.90
CA ILE A 41 -1.60 -4.22 4.75
C ILE A 41 -0.19 -3.70 4.93
N GLU A 42 0.80 -4.57 4.78
CA GLU A 42 2.21 -4.24 4.84
C GLU A 42 2.88 -4.55 3.51
N LEU A 43 3.73 -3.62 3.07
CA LEU A 43 4.69 -3.83 2.01
C LEU A 43 6.09 -3.63 2.56
N ARG A 44 6.97 -4.61 2.34
CA ARG A 44 8.41 -4.50 2.61
C ARG A 44 9.18 -4.59 1.31
N TRP A 45 10.16 -3.72 1.13
CA TRP A 45 11.06 -3.78 -0.03
C TRP A 45 12.46 -3.31 0.34
N GLU A 46 13.44 -3.77 -0.42
CA GLU A 46 14.81 -3.29 -0.32
C GLU A 46 15.03 -2.19 -1.37
N GLU A 47 15.48 -1.02 -0.93
CA GLU A 47 16.18 -0.08 -1.79
C GLU A 47 17.67 -0.23 -1.53
N ARG A 48 18.54 0.07 -2.50
CA ARG A 48 19.98 -0.26 -2.54
C ARG A 48 20.73 -0.35 -1.20
N HIS A 49 20.42 0.50 -0.20
CA HIS A 49 21.04 0.51 1.12
C HIS A 49 20.05 0.62 2.31
N ALA A 50 18.76 0.38 2.10
CA ALA A 50 17.74 0.51 3.13
C ALA A 50 16.61 -0.51 2.97
N ASP A 51 16.27 -1.18 4.07
CA ASP A 51 15.02 -1.92 4.20
C ASP A 51 13.89 -0.93 4.48
N ASN A 52 12.87 -0.94 3.63
CA ASN A 52 11.71 -0.09 3.75
C ASN A 52 10.49 -0.93 4.12
N THR A 53 9.59 -0.34 4.90
CA THR A 53 8.32 -0.94 5.27
C THR A 53 7.25 0.13 5.28
N ALA A 54 6.14 -0.12 4.61
CA ALA A 54 4.99 0.77 4.58
C ALA A 54 3.73 0.00 4.99
N HIS A 55 2.90 0.66 5.80
CA HIS A 55 1.65 0.11 6.32
C HIS A 55 0.45 0.97 5.89
N TRP A 56 -0.60 0.28 5.47
CA TRP A 56 -1.90 0.89 5.21
C TRP A 56 -2.96 0.20 6.04
N ARG A 57 -3.91 0.99 6.54
CA ARG A 57 -5.13 0.48 7.12
C ARG A 57 -6.19 0.33 6.03
N PHE A 58 -6.73 -0.87 5.92
CA PHE A 58 -7.85 -1.18 5.03
C PHE A 58 -9.16 -1.16 5.82
N GLN A 59 -10.13 -0.39 5.33
CA GLN A 59 -11.49 -0.32 5.86
C GLN A 59 -12.48 -0.55 4.73
N GLN A 60 -13.28 -1.61 4.86
CA GLN A 60 -14.39 -1.87 3.95
C GLN A 60 -15.70 -1.44 4.60
N ASP A 61 -16.28 -0.38 4.07
CA ASP A 61 -17.68 -0.02 4.27
C ASP A 61 -18.56 -0.84 3.28
N ARG A 62 -19.89 -0.80 3.47
CA ARG A 62 -20.85 -1.58 2.68
C ARG A 62 -20.78 -1.32 1.16
N SER A 63 -20.22 -0.20 0.73
CA SER A 63 -20.16 0.22 -0.67
C SER A 63 -18.78 0.70 -1.12
N TYR A 64 -17.88 1.10 -0.21
CA TYR A 64 -16.54 1.56 -0.53
C TYR A 64 -15.47 0.86 0.33
N ALA A 65 -14.31 0.64 -0.28
CA ALA A 65 -13.11 0.25 0.43
C ALA A 65 -12.14 1.44 0.43
N VAL A 66 -11.63 1.82 1.60
CA VAL A 66 -10.63 2.88 1.75
C VAL A 66 -9.37 2.28 2.34
N THR A 67 -8.24 2.64 1.72
CA THR A 67 -6.89 2.39 2.24
C THR A 67 -6.29 3.72 2.67
N SER A 68 -5.85 3.81 3.92
CA SER A 68 -5.21 5.01 4.46
C SER A 68 -3.81 4.68 4.95
N PRO A 69 -2.78 5.49 4.62
CA PRO A 69 -1.44 5.30 5.17
C PRO A 69 -1.47 5.51 6.69
N ILE A 70 -0.69 4.71 7.42
CA ILE A 70 -0.58 4.85 8.89
C ILE A 70 0.84 5.19 9.36
N ASP A 71 1.78 5.27 8.42
CA ASP A 71 3.16 5.72 8.64
C ASP A 71 3.62 6.67 7.52
N GLU A 72 4.80 7.24 7.72
CA GLU A 72 5.41 8.21 6.80
C GLU A 72 5.77 7.55 5.46
N THR A 73 6.35 6.35 5.50
CA THR A 73 6.77 5.62 4.30
C THR A 73 5.57 5.33 3.38
N ALA A 74 4.43 4.92 3.94
CA ALA A 74 3.18 4.70 3.22
C ALA A 74 2.56 5.99 2.67
N SER A 75 2.82 7.14 3.30
CA SER A 75 2.33 8.45 2.89
C SER A 75 3.15 9.06 1.74
N GLU A 76 4.42 8.65 1.61
CA GLU A 76 5.34 9.06 0.55
C GLU A 76 5.23 8.20 -0.72
N LEU A 77 4.47 7.10 -0.66
CA LEU A 77 4.16 6.25 -1.81
C LEU A 77 2.97 6.79 -2.60
#